data_AF-A0A5S9IP01-F1
#
_entry.id   AF-A0A5S9IP01-F1
#
_cell.length_a   1.000
_cell.length_b   1.000
_cell.length_c   1.000
_cell.angle_alpha   90.00
_cell.angle_beta   90.00
_cell.angle_gamma   90.00
#
_symmetry.space_group_name_H-M   'P 1'
#
loop_
_entity.id
_entity.type
_entity.pdbx_description
1 polymer ?
#
loop_
_entity_poly.entity_id
_entity_poly.type
_entity_poly.pdbx_seq_one_letter_code
_entity_poly.pdbx_strand_id
1 'polypeptide(L)'
;MKRILSLVFFFMIASLHADDAAKWEGYVKKYTGIIAKYQKNLGVAKSRLNVSKKKLAAQPSSAKWQKYVKKYTSLVAKYEKTLKKAEARLKTAKAKLAEAQASSGGDEGAGPAGPPVNTNLTQEEYAMLKEIQGQKSLEMDHTKVLTVNKCKDCHGGAIKVWKKTPHSTTFDQLHKRKRAKQIMKSMGMKGSMKRNDLCHRCHYTRDEVRGKPKVVSGVSCESCHGVSADWVEFHNDKTRPRQERISKAMKLGMNNTDDVYLIAQNCYRCHSIPNENLVNVGGHKAGSDSFEIVRWSQGMIRHNYIRGDNVKNAKNSQERLRVMFVVGAMLDLEYALRGIGIATKKGRYFSSMMKRADTAFKRLNAVDKKSGGIAEIKELLKLFKGLNFNNKKDIAQAADFITIKARKFTKNHDGTQLASLDKVLPAESSYVWKATKRK
;
A
#
# COMPACT_ATOMS: atom_id res chain seq x y z
N MET A 1 -20.87 3.46 -27.01
CA MET A 1 -19.97 3.98 -25.94
C MET A 1 -19.49 2.94 -24.91
N LYS A 2 -20.11 1.76 -24.73
CA LYS A 2 -19.62 0.70 -23.81
C LYS A 2 -18.38 -0.09 -24.29
N ARG A 3 -18.05 -0.06 -25.59
CA ARG A 3 -16.98 -0.89 -26.18
C ARG A 3 -15.57 -0.25 -26.17
N ILE A 4 -15.44 1.07 -26.21
CA ILE A 4 -14.13 1.74 -26.36
C ILE A 4 -13.36 1.84 -25.02
N LEU A 5 -14.05 2.01 -23.88
CA LEU A 5 -13.40 1.97 -22.55
C LEU A 5 -12.94 0.55 -22.14
N SER A 6 -13.47 -0.49 -22.78
CA SER A 6 -13.09 -1.87 -22.49
C SER A 6 -11.79 -2.26 -23.17
N LEU A 7 -11.45 -1.69 -24.33
CA LEU A 7 -10.29 -2.06 -25.15
C LEU A 7 -8.95 -1.50 -24.65
N VAL A 8 -8.92 -0.25 -24.18
CA VAL A 8 -7.71 0.35 -23.56
C VAL A 8 -7.33 -0.37 -22.26
N PHE A 9 -8.32 -0.90 -21.53
CA PHE A 9 -8.10 -1.75 -20.36
C PHE A 9 -7.90 -3.23 -20.70
N PHE A 10 -8.45 -3.75 -21.81
CA PHE A 10 -8.27 -5.15 -22.23
C PHE A 10 -6.80 -5.45 -22.58
N PHE A 11 -6.13 -4.54 -23.30
CA PHE A 11 -4.70 -4.69 -23.60
C PHE A 11 -3.80 -4.55 -22.36
N MET A 12 -4.24 -3.80 -21.33
CA MET A 12 -3.53 -3.73 -20.04
C MET A 12 -3.75 -4.94 -19.14
N ILE A 13 -4.88 -5.61 -19.28
CA ILE A 13 -5.18 -6.86 -18.60
C ILE A 13 -4.24 -7.99 -19.09
N ALA A 14 -3.75 -7.97 -20.34
CA ALA A 14 -2.75 -8.94 -20.81
C ALA A 14 -1.44 -8.90 -20.00
N SER A 15 -0.98 -7.71 -19.56
CA SER A 15 0.20 -7.57 -18.68
C SER A 15 -0.08 -7.93 -17.21
N LEU A 16 -1.35 -7.88 -16.75
CA LEU A 16 -1.76 -8.41 -15.44
C LEU A 16 -1.75 -9.95 -15.40
N HIS A 17 -1.90 -10.61 -16.56
CA HIS A 17 -1.90 -12.06 -16.69
C HIS A 17 -0.50 -12.68 -16.80
N ALA A 18 0.51 -11.92 -17.25
CA ALA A 18 1.91 -12.38 -17.27
C ALA A 18 2.47 -12.66 -15.86
N ASP A 19 2.11 -11.83 -14.87
CA ASP A 19 2.46 -12.03 -13.44
C ASP A 19 1.69 -13.20 -12.80
N ASP A 20 0.48 -13.51 -13.28
CA ASP A 20 -0.24 -14.72 -12.88
C ASP A 20 0.37 -15.96 -13.55
N ALA A 21 0.83 -15.89 -14.80
CA ALA A 21 1.53 -16.99 -15.48
C ALA A 21 2.81 -17.39 -14.74
N ALA A 22 3.72 -16.44 -14.45
CA ALA A 22 4.96 -16.74 -13.71
C ALA A 22 4.71 -17.31 -12.30
N LYS A 23 3.67 -16.83 -11.61
CA LYS A 23 3.22 -17.37 -10.32
C LYS A 23 2.69 -18.80 -10.45
N TRP A 24 1.86 -19.07 -11.45
CA TRP A 24 1.30 -20.40 -11.69
C TRP A 24 2.35 -21.39 -12.22
N GLU A 25 3.33 -20.94 -13.01
CA GLU A 25 4.54 -21.70 -13.38
C GLU A 25 5.34 -22.10 -12.13
N GLY A 26 5.53 -21.17 -11.19
CA GLY A 26 6.16 -21.47 -9.89
C GLY A 26 5.41 -22.56 -9.11
N TYR A 27 4.07 -22.54 -9.14
CA TYR A 27 3.25 -23.58 -8.53
C TYR A 27 3.32 -24.92 -9.30
N VAL A 28 3.33 -24.89 -10.63
CA VAL A 28 3.53 -26.08 -11.47
C VAL A 28 4.87 -26.72 -11.14
N LYS A 29 5.98 -25.97 -11.16
CA LYS A 29 7.32 -26.45 -10.80
C LYS A 29 7.36 -27.04 -9.39
N LYS A 30 6.74 -26.36 -8.41
CA LYS A 30 6.64 -26.84 -7.02
C LYS A 30 5.90 -28.16 -6.91
N TYR A 31 4.71 -28.28 -7.50
CA TYR A 31 3.88 -29.49 -7.35
C TYR A 31 4.41 -30.66 -8.18
N THR A 32 5.00 -30.41 -9.36
CA THR A 32 5.76 -31.42 -10.11
C THR A 32 6.91 -31.98 -9.27
N GLY A 33 7.69 -31.11 -8.60
CA GLY A 33 8.77 -31.56 -7.71
C GLY A 33 8.28 -32.36 -6.49
N ILE A 34 7.14 -31.99 -5.91
CA ILE A 34 6.51 -32.75 -4.82
C ILE A 34 6.07 -34.13 -5.33
N ILE A 35 5.41 -34.20 -6.49
CA ILE A 35 4.94 -35.47 -7.07
C ILE A 35 6.13 -36.40 -7.32
N ALA A 36 7.18 -35.93 -8.01
CA ALA A 36 8.38 -36.73 -8.28
C ALA A 36 9.03 -37.27 -6.99
N LYS A 37 9.17 -36.42 -5.96
CA LYS A 37 9.72 -36.84 -4.65
C LYS A 37 8.87 -37.92 -3.99
N TYR A 38 7.55 -37.74 -3.96
CA TYR A 38 6.66 -38.65 -3.25
C TYR A 38 6.35 -39.93 -4.03
N GLN A 39 6.43 -39.92 -5.37
CA GLN A 39 6.39 -41.13 -6.19
C GLN A 39 7.61 -42.01 -5.90
N LYS A 40 8.82 -41.44 -5.87
CA LYS A 40 10.04 -42.17 -5.49
C LYS A 40 9.93 -42.76 -4.08
N ASN A 41 9.48 -41.96 -3.11
CA ASN A 41 9.31 -42.42 -1.73
C ASN A 41 8.23 -43.51 -1.60
N LEU A 42 7.15 -43.43 -2.38
CA LEU A 42 6.11 -44.44 -2.43
C LEU A 42 6.66 -45.76 -2.97
N GLY A 43 7.44 -45.74 -4.04
CA GLY A 43 8.10 -46.94 -4.58
C GLY A 43 9.00 -47.62 -3.54
N VAL A 44 9.83 -46.85 -2.84
CA VAL A 44 10.67 -47.37 -1.75
C VAL A 44 9.81 -47.95 -0.62
N ALA A 45 8.74 -47.25 -0.20
CA ALA A 45 7.86 -47.74 0.86
C ALA A 45 7.13 -49.02 0.48
N LYS A 46 6.65 -49.15 -0.77
CA LYS A 46 6.01 -50.37 -1.30
C LYS A 46 7.00 -51.54 -1.37
N SER A 47 8.22 -51.29 -1.86
CA SER A 47 9.28 -52.32 -1.87
C SER A 47 9.62 -52.80 -0.45
N ARG A 48 9.83 -51.88 0.50
CA ARG A 48 10.09 -52.21 1.90
C ARG A 48 8.92 -52.91 2.58
N LEU A 49 7.68 -52.55 2.24
CA LEU A 49 6.49 -53.25 2.71
C LEU A 49 6.45 -54.69 2.20
N ASN A 50 6.73 -54.92 0.91
CA ASN A 50 6.76 -56.26 0.33
C ASN A 50 7.83 -57.14 0.96
N VAL A 51 9.05 -56.61 1.15
CA VAL A 51 10.12 -57.33 1.86
C VAL A 51 9.71 -57.65 3.29
N SER A 52 9.10 -56.69 3.99
CA SER A 52 8.65 -56.89 5.38
C SER A 52 7.55 -57.93 5.47
N LYS A 53 6.59 -57.95 4.53
CA LYS A 53 5.53 -58.96 4.44
C LYS A 53 6.10 -60.36 4.17
N LYS A 54 7.04 -60.49 3.22
CA LYS A 54 7.71 -61.78 2.93
C LYS A 54 8.46 -62.31 4.15
N LYS A 55 9.21 -61.44 4.85
CA LYS A 55 9.95 -61.82 6.05
C LYS A 55 9.04 -62.15 7.23
N LEU A 56 7.91 -61.45 7.38
CA LEU A 56 6.91 -61.78 8.39
C LEU A 56 6.23 -63.13 8.11
N ALA A 57 5.94 -63.45 6.84
CA ALA A 57 5.37 -64.74 6.46
C ALA A 57 6.33 -65.90 6.81
N ALA A 58 7.64 -65.71 6.64
CA ALA A 58 8.66 -66.70 7.03
C ALA A 58 8.91 -66.76 8.55
N GLN A 59 8.55 -65.71 9.31
CA GLN A 59 8.77 -65.61 10.76
C GLN A 59 7.57 -64.93 11.46
N PRO A 60 6.43 -65.62 11.61
CA PRO A 60 5.17 -65.00 12.04
C PRO A 60 5.22 -64.34 13.42
N SER A 61 6.01 -64.90 14.35
CA SER A 61 6.19 -64.41 15.72
C SER A 61 7.19 -63.23 15.84
N SER A 62 7.81 -62.79 14.75
CA SER A 62 8.82 -61.73 14.79
C SER A 62 8.21 -60.34 15.02
N ALA A 63 8.32 -59.83 16.25
CA ALA A 63 7.89 -58.48 16.62
C ALA A 63 8.52 -57.38 15.75
N LYS A 64 9.76 -57.59 15.29
CA LYS A 64 10.46 -56.67 14.38
C LYS A 64 9.73 -56.53 13.04
N TRP A 65 9.36 -57.65 12.42
CA TRP A 65 8.71 -57.64 11.10
C TRP A 65 7.26 -57.18 11.18
N GLN A 66 6.55 -57.51 12.26
CA GLN A 66 5.21 -56.95 12.54
C GLN A 66 5.25 -55.41 12.63
N LYS A 67 6.22 -54.84 13.36
CA LYS A 67 6.43 -53.39 13.46
C LYS A 67 6.74 -52.76 12.10
N TYR A 68 7.56 -53.42 11.27
CA TYR A 68 7.93 -52.89 9.95
C TYR A 68 6.77 -52.94 8.96
N VAL A 69 5.97 -54.01 8.96
CA VAL A 69 4.74 -54.07 8.16
C VAL A 69 3.81 -52.91 8.55
N LYS A 70 3.54 -52.69 9.85
CA LYS A 70 2.73 -51.56 10.33
C LYS A 70 3.28 -50.20 9.89
N LYS A 71 4.60 -49.99 10.05
CA LYS A 71 5.29 -48.76 9.65
C LYS A 71 5.16 -48.48 8.16
N TYR A 72 5.49 -49.44 7.31
CA TYR A 72 5.50 -49.22 5.86
C TYR A 72 4.08 -49.17 5.27
N THR A 73 3.10 -49.90 5.82
CA THR A 73 1.68 -49.71 5.48
C THR A 73 1.21 -48.28 5.75
N SER A 74 1.55 -47.71 6.93
CA SER A 74 1.22 -46.33 7.25
C SER A 74 1.90 -45.32 6.32
N LEU A 75 3.17 -45.54 5.97
CA LEU A 75 3.90 -44.68 5.03
C LEU A 75 3.33 -44.73 3.61
N VAL A 76 2.95 -45.91 3.12
CA VAL A 76 2.28 -46.07 1.82
C VAL A 76 1.00 -45.23 1.78
N ALA A 77 0.11 -45.41 2.76
CA ALA A 77 -1.14 -44.64 2.84
C ALA A 77 -0.90 -43.11 2.92
N LYS A 78 0.09 -42.69 3.71
CA LYS A 78 0.47 -41.27 3.83
C LYS A 78 0.96 -40.68 2.50
N TYR A 79 1.80 -41.42 1.78
CA TYR A 79 2.36 -40.97 0.51
C TYR A 79 1.31 -40.95 -0.60
N GLU A 80 0.43 -41.94 -0.68
CA GLU A 80 -0.70 -41.97 -1.62
C GLU A 80 -1.65 -40.77 -1.39
N LYS A 81 -1.99 -40.47 -0.13
CA LYS A 81 -2.80 -39.27 0.20
C LYS A 81 -2.10 -37.97 -0.20
N THR A 82 -0.78 -37.90 -0.02
CA THR A 82 0.01 -36.71 -0.37
C THR A 82 0.08 -36.52 -1.89
N LEU A 83 0.26 -37.61 -2.64
CA LEU A 83 0.27 -37.60 -4.10
C LEU A 83 -1.07 -37.14 -4.66
N LYS A 84 -2.19 -37.73 -4.22
CA LYS A 84 -3.55 -37.32 -4.64
C LYS A 84 -3.79 -35.82 -4.46
N LYS A 85 -3.34 -35.25 -3.33
CA LYS A 85 -3.47 -33.81 -3.04
C LYS A 85 -2.55 -32.95 -3.92
N ALA A 86 -1.33 -33.43 -4.19
CA ALA A 86 -0.38 -32.72 -5.04
C ALA A 86 -0.82 -32.73 -6.52
N GLU A 87 -1.35 -33.85 -7.01
CA GLU A 87 -1.90 -34.00 -8.36
C GLU A 87 -3.11 -33.10 -8.59
N ALA A 88 -4.06 -33.05 -7.64
CA ALA A 88 -5.19 -32.13 -7.72
C ALA A 88 -4.74 -30.66 -7.80
N ARG A 89 -3.75 -30.29 -6.98
CA ARG A 89 -3.18 -28.93 -6.97
C ARG A 89 -2.38 -28.62 -8.24
N LEU A 90 -1.69 -29.60 -8.80
CA LEU A 90 -1.01 -29.48 -10.09
C LEU A 90 -2.02 -29.27 -11.22
N LYS A 91 -3.12 -30.04 -11.23
CA LYS A 91 -4.22 -29.88 -12.20
C LYS A 91 -4.80 -28.47 -12.13
N THR A 92 -5.11 -27.95 -10.94
CA THR A 92 -5.57 -26.57 -10.77
C THR A 92 -4.53 -25.56 -11.24
N ALA A 93 -3.25 -25.74 -10.88
CA ALA A 93 -2.19 -24.82 -11.29
C ALA A 93 -1.99 -24.79 -12.81
N LYS A 94 -2.05 -25.95 -13.48
CA LYS A 94 -1.98 -26.05 -14.95
C LYS A 94 -3.17 -25.38 -15.62
N ALA A 95 -4.39 -25.58 -15.12
CA ALA A 95 -5.59 -24.91 -15.64
C ALA A 95 -5.47 -23.38 -15.51
N LYS A 96 -5.03 -22.88 -14.34
CA LYS A 96 -4.81 -21.46 -14.12
C LYS A 96 -3.66 -20.87 -14.94
N LEU A 97 -2.62 -21.64 -15.21
CA LEU A 97 -1.55 -21.24 -16.12
C LEU A 97 -2.07 -21.11 -17.56
N ALA A 98 -2.85 -22.08 -18.04
CA ALA A 98 -3.45 -22.03 -19.38
C ALA A 98 -4.42 -20.84 -19.53
N GLU A 99 -5.25 -20.55 -18.52
CA GLU A 99 -6.11 -19.36 -18.48
C GLU A 99 -5.28 -18.06 -18.56
N ALA A 100 -4.15 -18.00 -17.84
CA ALA A 100 -3.25 -16.83 -17.84
C ALA A 100 -2.46 -16.68 -19.15
N GLN A 101 -2.16 -17.78 -19.85
CA GLN A 101 -1.46 -17.77 -21.14
C GLN A 101 -2.42 -17.43 -22.30
N ALA A 102 -3.66 -17.95 -22.28
CA ALA A 102 -4.68 -17.64 -23.29
C ALA A 102 -5.09 -16.15 -23.30
N SER A 103 -4.92 -15.45 -22.18
CA SER A 103 -5.17 -14.02 -22.03
C SER A 103 -3.96 -13.13 -22.39
N SER A 104 -2.81 -13.73 -22.74
CA SER A 104 -1.60 -13.04 -23.19
C SER A 104 -1.34 -13.13 -24.71
N GLY A 105 -2.12 -13.93 -25.45
CA GLY A 105 -2.00 -14.10 -26.91
C GLY A 105 -2.62 -12.98 -27.76
N GLY A 106 -2.88 -11.81 -27.18
CA GLY A 106 -3.40 -10.65 -27.89
C GLY A 106 -2.29 -9.62 -28.11
N ASP A 107 -1.61 -9.75 -29.25
CA ASP A 107 -0.94 -8.72 -30.05
C ASP A 107 0.03 -7.76 -29.33
N GLU A 108 1.31 -7.82 -29.67
CA GLU A 108 2.31 -6.76 -29.45
C GLU A 108 2.06 -5.55 -30.36
N GLY A 109 0.80 -5.17 -30.54
CA GLY A 109 0.41 -3.94 -31.19
C GLY A 109 0.63 -2.77 -30.25
N ALA A 110 1.46 -1.81 -30.67
CA ALA A 110 1.43 -0.47 -30.12
C ALA A 110 -0.02 0.05 -30.25
N GLY A 111 -0.77 -0.01 -29.14
CA GLY A 111 -2.10 0.60 -29.08
C GLY A 111 -2.00 2.07 -29.50
N PRO A 112 -2.99 2.59 -30.23
CA PRO A 112 -2.89 3.91 -30.84
C PRO A 112 -2.54 4.94 -29.77
N ALA A 113 -1.52 5.75 -30.05
CA ALA A 113 -1.23 6.94 -29.27
C ALA A 113 -2.52 7.76 -29.19
N GLY A 114 -3.12 7.83 -28.00
CA GLY A 114 -4.15 8.83 -27.76
C GLY A 114 -3.57 10.20 -28.10
N PRO A 115 -4.37 11.14 -28.64
CA PRO A 115 -3.89 12.49 -28.87
C PRO A 115 -3.29 13.04 -27.57
N PRO A 116 -2.20 13.82 -27.63
CA PRO A 116 -1.58 14.39 -26.44
C PRO A 116 -2.66 15.14 -25.65
N VAL A 117 -2.92 14.69 -24.43
CA VAL A 117 -3.89 15.37 -23.60
C VAL A 117 -3.29 16.70 -23.21
N ASN A 118 -3.99 17.79 -23.56
CA ASN A 118 -3.62 19.13 -23.13
C ASN A 118 -3.63 19.21 -21.59
N THR A 119 -2.47 19.03 -20.99
CA THR A 119 -2.19 19.16 -19.56
C THR A 119 -1.50 20.49 -19.28
N ASN A 120 -1.54 21.45 -20.21
CA ASN A 120 -0.85 22.72 -20.08
C ASN A 120 -1.39 23.43 -18.84
N LEU A 121 -0.56 23.42 -17.79
CA LEU A 121 -0.80 24.16 -16.59
C LEU A 121 -0.56 25.65 -16.89
N THR A 122 -1.34 26.52 -16.27
CA THR A 122 -1.02 27.95 -16.30
C THR A 122 0.29 28.20 -15.56
N GLN A 123 0.92 29.36 -15.78
CA GLN A 123 2.14 29.71 -15.06
C GLN A 123 1.94 29.75 -13.53
N GLU A 124 0.76 30.17 -13.08
CA GLU A 124 0.36 30.11 -11.66
C GLU A 124 0.24 28.68 -11.15
N GLU A 125 -0.33 27.77 -11.96
CA GLU A 125 -0.44 26.36 -11.60
C GLU A 125 0.94 25.68 -11.55
N TYR A 126 1.89 26.07 -12.41
CA TYR A 126 3.28 25.62 -12.32
C TYR A 126 3.97 26.12 -11.04
N ALA A 127 3.77 27.39 -10.67
CA ALA A 127 4.31 27.93 -9.42
C ALA A 127 3.74 27.19 -8.20
N MET A 128 2.42 26.96 -8.19
CA MET A 128 1.73 26.17 -7.16
C MET A 128 2.26 24.73 -7.10
N LEU A 129 2.44 24.08 -8.25
CA LEU A 129 2.99 22.71 -8.32
C LEU A 129 4.37 22.65 -7.69
N LYS A 130 5.26 23.61 -8.00
CA LYS A 130 6.62 23.68 -7.46
C LYS A 130 6.61 23.78 -5.94
N GLU A 131 5.74 24.63 -5.38
CA GLU A 131 5.57 24.75 -3.91
C GLU A 131 5.13 23.41 -3.29
N ILE A 132 4.10 22.77 -3.85
CA ILE A 132 3.57 21.50 -3.36
C ILE A 132 4.61 20.37 -3.46
N GLN A 133 5.39 20.33 -4.54
CA GLN A 133 6.45 19.34 -4.71
C GLN A 133 7.54 19.50 -3.64
N GLY A 134 7.87 20.73 -3.23
CA GLY A 134 8.74 20.99 -2.09
C GLY A 134 8.23 20.37 -0.78
N GLN A 135 6.91 20.34 -0.59
CA GLN A 135 6.25 19.73 0.58
C GLN A 135 6.19 18.18 0.50
N LYS A 136 6.41 17.56 -0.67
CA LYS A 136 6.33 16.10 -0.88
C LYS A 136 7.56 15.31 -0.41
N SER A 137 8.67 15.97 -0.08
CA SER A 137 9.94 15.29 0.23
C SER A 137 9.78 14.25 1.34
N LEU A 138 10.04 12.96 1.06
CA LEU A 138 10.00 11.84 2.01
C LEU A 138 11.04 11.92 3.13
N GLU A 139 12.09 12.71 2.92
CA GLU A 139 13.16 12.84 3.88
C GLU A 139 12.85 13.96 4.86
N MET A 140 12.58 13.57 6.12
CA MET A 140 12.51 14.50 7.22
C MET A 140 13.93 14.90 7.62
N ASP A 141 14.15 16.20 7.77
CA ASP A 141 15.37 16.73 8.38
C ASP A 141 15.37 16.36 9.87
N HIS A 142 16.19 15.36 10.22
CA HIS A 142 16.28 14.84 11.57
C HIS A 142 16.93 15.82 12.55
N THR A 143 17.62 16.86 12.05
CA THR A 143 18.21 17.92 12.90
C THR A 143 17.14 18.88 13.42
N LYS A 144 15.96 18.89 12.78
CA LYS A 144 14.81 19.74 13.10
C LYS A 144 13.67 19.01 13.82
N VAL A 145 13.91 17.78 14.23
CA VAL A 145 12.95 16.96 14.97
C VAL A 145 13.09 17.27 16.46
N LEU A 146 11.99 17.63 17.12
CA LEU A 146 11.99 17.88 18.58
C LEU A 146 11.32 16.76 19.38
N THR A 147 10.88 15.71 18.69
CA THR A 147 10.23 14.52 19.24
C THR A 147 8.84 14.77 19.84
N VAL A 148 8.16 13.66 20.17
CA VAL A 148 6.85 13.67 20.83
C VAL A 148 6.85 14.43 22.16
N ASN A 149 8.01 14.62 22.79
CA ASN A 149 8.11 15.30 24.07
C ASN A 149 7.71 16.78 24.00
N LYS A 150 7.99 17.50 22.90
CA LYS A 150 7.53 18.89 22.77
C LYS A 150 6.03 18.99 22.49
N CYS A 151 5.45 17.97 21.86
CA CYS A 151 4.03 17.96 21.53
C CYS A 151 3.15 17.59 22.74
N LYS A 152 3.64 16.74 23.65
CA LYS A 152 2.83 16.16 24.74
C LYS A 152 2.33 17.20 25.74
N ASP A 153 3.06 18.29 25.91
CA ASP A 153 2.79 19.31 26.92
C ASP A 153 1.46 20.05 26.63
N CYS A 154 1.12 20.21 25.34
CA CYS A 154 -0.14 20.81 24.89
C CYS A 154 -1.15 19.80 24.33
N HIS A 155 -0.70 18.64 23.82
CA HIS A 155 -1.55 17.67 23.10
C HIS A 155 -1.69 16.31 23.79
N GLY A 156 -1.79 16.29 25.12
CA GLY A 156 -1.86 15.06 25.91
C GLY A 156 -2.93 14.04 25.46
N GLY A 157 -4.13 14.52 25.07
CA GLY A 157 -5.20 13.66 24.53
C GLY A 157 -4.80 12.95 23.24
N ALA A 158 -4.20 13.68 22.29
CA ALA A 158 -3.75 13.11 21.02
C ALA A 158 -2.62 12.10 21.22
N ILE A 159 -1.68 12.37 22.14
CA ILE A 159 -0.60 11.45 22.48
C ILE A 159 -1.14 10.12 23.04
N LYS A 160 -2.16 10.16 23.90
CA LYS A 160 -2.80 8.95 24.45
C LYS A 160 -3.39 8.06 23.36
N VAL A 161 -3.95 8.65 22.30
CA VAL A 161 -4.43 7.92 21.12
C VAL A 161 -3.25 7.37 20.33
N TRP A 162 -2.31 8.23 19.94
CA TRP A 162 -1.16 7.86 19.10
C TRP A 162 -0.38 6.67 19.66
N LYS A 163 -0.13 6.64 20.98
CA LYS A 163 0.60 5.55 21.65
C LYS A 163 0.01 4.16 21.39
N LYS A 164 -1.30 4.06 21.13
CA LYS A 164 -2.03 2.81 20.89
C LYS A 164 -2.03 2.36 19.43
N THR A 165 -1.47 3.16 18.52
CA THR A 165 -1.57 2.93 17.08
C THR A 165 -0.41 2.09 16.52
N PRO A 166 -0.58 1.50 15.32
CA PRO A 166 0.54 0.88 14.59
C PRO A 166 1.70 1.83 14.33
N HIS A 167 1.43 3.13 14.16
CA HIS A 167 2.47 4.15 13.93
C HIS A 167 3.44 4.24 15.11
N SER A 168 2.91 4.35 16.33
CA SER A 168 3.72 4.32 17.56
C SER A 168 4.40 2.96 17.76
N THR A 169 3.60 1.88 17.78
CA THR A 169 4.06 0.53 18.18
C THR A 169 5.05 -0.10 17.19
N THR A 170 5.17 0.45 15.98
CA THR A 170 6.20 0.05 15.00
C THR A 170 7.61 0.11 15.58
N PHE A 171 7.90 1.06 16.47
CA PHE A 171 9.19 1.21 17.12
C PHE A 171 9.68 -0.10 17.76
N ASP A 172 8.81 -0.78 18.48
CA ASP A 172 9.16 -1.96 19.28
C ASP A 172 8.95 -3.28 18.55
N GLN A 173 8.09 -3.28 17.53
CA GLN A 173 7.58 -4.51 16.94
C GLN A 173 8.14 -4.80 15.55
N LEU A 174 8.21 -3.81 14.66
CA LEU A 174 8.36 -4.08 13.21
C LEU A 174 9.67 -4.77 12.87
N HIS A 175 10.79 -4.26 13.38
CA HIS A 175 12.13 -4.80 13.16
C HIS A 175 12.30 -6.26 13.68
N LYS A 176 11.43 -6.72 14.58
CA LYS A 176 11.46 -8.09 15.12
C LYS A 176 10.72 -9.10 14.23
N ARG A 177 9.84 -8.63 13.33
CA ARG A 177 8.98 -9.50 12.51
C ARG A 177 9.81 -10.31 11.51
N LYS A 178 9.47 -11.61 11.35
CA LYS A 178 10.10 -12.50 10.35
C LYS A 178 10.07 -11.90 8.95
N ARG A 179 8.94 -11.31 8.56
CA ARG A 179 8.79 -10.66 7.26
C ARG A 179 9.76 -9.49 7.06
N ALA A 180 9.96 -8.63 8.07
CA ALA A 180 10.91 -7.52 7.97
C ALA A 180 12.35 -8.02 7.76
N LYS A 181 12.77 -9.04 8.53
CA LYS A 181 14.08 -9.69 8.36
C LYS A 181 14.26 -10.30 6.97
N GLN A 182 13.20 -10.90 6.40
CA GLN A 182 13.23 -11.43 5.04
C GLN A 182 13.41 -10.34 4.00
N ILE A 183 12.71 -9.19 4.12
CA ILE A 183 12.88 -8.06 3.20
C ILE A 183 14.32 -7.57 3.23
N MET A 184 14.85 -7.31 4.43
CA MET A 184 16.23 -6.87 4.63
C MET A 184 17.23 -7.83 3.97
N LYS A 185 17.07 -9.15 4.20
CA LYS A 185 17.90 -10.18 3.59
C LYS A 185 17.81 -10.17 2.07
N SER A 186 16.60 -10.11 1.51
CA SER A 186 16.38 -10.06 0.05
C SER A 186 16.99 -8.81 -0.59
N MET A 187 17.03 -7.70 0.16
CA MET A 187 17.66 -6.44 -0.26
C MET A 187 19.17 -6.40 -0.02
N GLY A 188 19.79 -7.49 0.46
CA GLY A 188 21.21 -7.52 0.81
C GLY A 188 21.60 -6.62 1.99
N MET A 189 20.62 -6.13 2.75
CA MET A 189 20.85 -5.18 3.84
C MET A 189 21.29 -5.91 5.11
N LYS A 190 22.39 -5.44 5.70
CA LYS A 190 22.94 -5.98 6.96
C LYS A 190 22.42 -5.19 8.17
N GLY A 191 22.46 -5.83 9.35
CA GLY A 191 22.14 -5.18 10.62
C GLY A 191 20.64 -4.97 10.87
N SER A 192 20.34 -4.01 11.74
CA SER A 192 18.96 -3.71 12.15
C SER A 192 18.26 -2.82 11.13
N MET A 193 16.97 -3.09 10.89
CA MET A 193 16.08 -2.20 10.12
C MET A 193 16.09 -0.76 10.63
N LYS A 194 16.28 -0.55 11.94
CA LYS A 194 16.37 0.80 12.55
C LYS A 194 17.60 1.60 12.12
N ARG A 195 18.61 0.94 11.53
CA ARG A 195 19.85 1.57 11.06
C ARG A 195 19.88 1.74 9.54
N ASN A 196 18.81 1.39 8.83
CA ASN A 196 18.78 1.40 7.38
C ASN A 196 17.98 2.60 6.85
N ASP A 197 18.59 3.33 5.89
CA ASP A 197 18.01 4.58 5.45
C ASP A 197 16.70 4.46 4.68
N LEU A 198 16.54 3.38 3.92
CA LEU A 198 15.32 3.14 3.15
C LEU A 198 14.12 2.88 4.06
N CYS A 199 14.35 2.23 5.19
CA CYS A 199 13.30 1.70 6.04
C CYS A 199 12.70 2.74 6.99
N HIS A 200 13.49 3.73 7.44
CA HIS A 200 12.99 4.75 8.38
C HIS A 200 12.05 5.75 7.71
N ARG A 201 12.22 6.03 6.41
CA ARG A 201 11.40 6.99 5.63
C ARG A 201 9.89 6.81 5.82
N CYS A 202 9.45 5.57 6.07
CA CYS A 202 8.03 5.25 6.28
C CYS A 202 7.69 4.69 7.66
N HIS A 203 8.67 4.27 8.47
CA HIS A 203 8.41 3.46 9.67
C HIS A 203 8.92 4.07 10.98
N TYR A 204 9.84 5.03 10.92
CA TYR A 204 10.46 5.58 12.13
C TYR A 204 10.63 7.09 12.02
N THR A 205 10.70 7.75 13.16
CA THR A 205 11.19 9.13 13.25
C THR A 205 12.62 9.09 13.75
N ARG A 206 13.49 9.85 13.10
CA ARG A 206 14.88 10.04 13.51
C ARG A 206 15.06 11.42 14.08
N ASP A 207 15.95 11.51 15.06
CA ASP A 207 16.42 12.73 15.68
C ASP A 207 17.96 12.69 15.70
N GLU A 208 18.60 13.83 15.92
CA GLU A 208 20.02 13.97 16.08
C GLU A 208 20.45 13.64 17.53
N VAL A 209 21.13 12.50 17.70
CA VAL A 209 21.60 12.06 19.02
C VAL A 209 23.11 11.91 18.99
N ARG A 210 23.81 12.87 19.62
CA ARG A 210 25.29 12.98 19.62
C ARG A 210 25.86 13.09 18.19
N GLY A 211 25.33 14.03 17.40
CA GLY A 211 25.80 14.30 16.04
C GLY A 211 25.47 13.21 15.01
N LYS A 212 24.57 12.28 15.33
CA LYS A 212 24.23 11.15 14.46
C LYS A 212 22.72 10.94 14.39
N PRO A 213 22.16 10.66 13.19
CA PRO A 213 20.74 10.32 13.06
C PRO A 213 20.43 9.02 13.80
N LYS A 214 19.52 9.06 14.76
CA LYS A 214 19.04 7.87 15.48
C LYS A 214 17.53 7.78 15.48
N VAL A 215 17.02 6.57 15.27
CA VAL A 215 15.59 6.27 15.42
C VAL A 215 15.19 6.43 16.89
N VAL A 216 14.34 7.41 17.18
CA VAL A 216 13.85 7.74 18.54
C VAL A 216 12.42 7.29 18.78
N SER A 217 11.64 7.08 17.72
CA SER A 217 10.26 6.60 17.82
C SER A 217 9.83 5.85 16.55
N GLY A 218 8.63 5.30 16.58
CA GLY A 218 7.91 4.91 15.37
C GLY A 218 7.55 6.15 14.54
N VAL A 219 6.58 6.01 13.64
CA VAL A 219 5.97 7.15 12.95
C VAL A 219 5.33 8.05 14.01
N SER A 220 5.83 9.27 14.15
CA SER A 220 5.49 10.20 15.25
C SER A 220 4.61 11.35 14.79
N CYS A 221 4.38 12.33 15.66
CA CYS A 221 3.67 13.56 15.36
C CYS A 221 4.28 14.26 14.12
N GLU A 222 5.61 14.40 14.10
CA GLU A 222 6.33 15.17 13.08
C GLU A 222 6.32 14.47 11.71
N SER A 223 6.07 13.15 11.68
CA SER A 223 5.87 12.41 10.42
C SER A 223 4.62 12.85 9.66
N CYS A 224 3.61 13.39 10.35
CA CYS A 224 2.38 13.90 9.74
C CYS A 224 2.28 15.43 9.80
N HIS A 225 2.72 16.04 10.91
CA HIS A 225 2.60 17.46 11.19
C HIS A 225 3.80 18.31 10.73
N GLY A 226 4.84 17.68 10.17
CA GLY A 226 6.08 18.35 9.78
C GLY A 226 7.09 18.39 10.94
N VAL A 227 8.38 18.50 10.61
CA VAL A 227 9.47 18.63 11.60
C VAL A 227 9.34 19.96 12.33
N SER A 228 9.45 19.96 13.66
CA SER A 228 8.85 21.02 14.48
C SER A 228 9.77 22.17 14.91
N ALA A 229 11.09 22.05 14.74
CA ALA A 229 12.05 23.04 15.23
C ALA A 229 11.73 24.47 14.79
N ASP A 230 11.38 24.67 13.52
CA ASP A 230 11.20 26.01 12.97
C ASP A 230 9.82 26.62 13.27
N TRP A 231 8.81 25.82 13.60
CA TRP A 231 7.43 26.32 13.72
C TRP A 231 6.79 26.17 15.09
N VAL A 232 7.33 25.35 15.99
CA VAL A 232 6.68 25.03 17.28
C VAL A 232 6.52 26.27 18.17
N GLU A 233 7.49 27.20 18.15
CA GLU A 233 7.45 28.42 18.95
C GLU A 233 6.32 29.34 18.49
N PHE A 234 6.26 29.62 17.18
CA PHE A 234 5.16 30.40 16.60
C PHE A 234 3.80 29.73 16.78
N HIS A 235 3.74 28.39 16.70
CA HIS A 235 2.51 27.66 16.97
C HIS A 235 2.01 27.87 18.41
N ASN A 236 2.94 27.96 19.37
CA ASN A 236 2.66 28.05 20.80
C ASN A 236 2.53 29.48 21.34
N ASP A 237 2.87 30.51 20.56
CA ASP A 237 2.86 31.92 20.99
C ASP A 237 1.45 32.48 21.23
N LYS A 238 0.85 32.14 22.36
CA LYS A 238 -0.53 32.54 22.71
C LYS A 238 -0.71 34.06 22.83
N THR A 239 0.36 34.86 22.78
CA THR A 239 0.25 36.32 22.72
C THR A 239 -0.25 36.81 21.35
N ARG A 240 -0.11 35.99 20.30
CA ARG A 240 -0.56 36.31 18.94
C ARG A 240 -1.92 35.68 18.60
N PRO A 241 -2.73 36.35 17.75
CA PRO A 241 -3.95 35.77 17.20
C PRO A 241 -3.72 34.40 16.59
N ARG A 242 -4.66 33.47 16.80
CA ARG A 242 -4.55 32.08 16.30
C ARG A 242 -4.26 32.02 14.80
N GLN A 243 -4.92 32.85 14.01
CA GLN A 243 -4.76 32.83 12.55
C GLN A 243 -3.34 33.21 12.12
N GLU A 244 -2.74 34.21 12.76
CA GLU A 244 -1.38 34.65 12.50
C GLU A 244 -0.38 33.54 12.82
N ARG A 245 -0.49 32.94 14.01
CA ARG A 245 0.35 31.81 14.43
C ARG A 245 0.31 30.65 13.45
N ILE A 246 -0.89 30.23 13.07
CA ILE A 246 -1.09 29.09 12.18
C ILE A 246 -0.52 29.40 10.80
N SER A 247 -0.77 30.59 10.25
CA SER A 247 -0.22 31.01 8.96
C SER A 247 1.30 31.02 8.96
N LYS A 248 1.92 31.60 10.00
CA LYS A 248 3.38 31.63 10.14
C LYS A 248 3.98 30.24 10.32
N ALA A 249 3.39 29.41 11.18
CA ALA A 249 3.83 28.04 11.40
C ALA A 249 3.74 27.19 10.11
N MET A 250 2.68 27.36 9.32
CA MET A 250 2.54 26.69 8.02
C MET A 250 3.64 27.09 7.03
N LYS A 251 3.96 28.39 6.95
CA LYS A 251 5.08 28.90 6.12
C LYS A 251 6.44 28.32 6.54
N LEU A 252 6.57 27.92 7.80
CA LEU A 252 7.78 27.31 8.38
C LEU A 252 7.73 25.77 8.37
N GLY A 253 6.77 25.16 7.67
CA GLY A 253 6.74 23.71 7.44
C GLY A 253 5.75 22.93 8.31
N MET A 254 4.91 23.60 9.10
CA MET A 254 3.82 22.92 9.82
C MET A 254 2.75 22.42 8.85
N ASN A 255 2.48 21.13 8.88
CA ASN A 255 1.33 20.57 8.19
C ASN A 255 0.06 20.75 9.04
N ASN A 256 -0.67 21.84 8.77
CA ASN A 256 -1.91 22.15 9.45
C ASN A 256 -2.99 21.09 9.12
N THR A 257 -3.70 20.63 10.14
CA THR A 257 -4.77 19.64 9.97
C THR A 257 -6.00 20.18 9.26
N ASP A 258 -6.20 21.50 9.18
CA ASP A 258 -7.32 22.06 8.43
C ASP A 258 -7.15 21.86 6.91
N ASP A 259 -5.91 21.83 6.42
CA ASP A 259 -5.56 21.49 5.03
C ASP A 259 -5.70 19.98 4.78
N VAL A 260 -6.85 19.58 4.24
CA VAL A 260 -7.17 18.17 3.94
C VAL A 260 -6.21 17.58 2.90
N TYR A 261 -5.81 18.36 1.89
CA TYR A 261 -4.89 17.87 0.86
C TYR A 261 -3.54 17.50 1.48
N LEU A 262 -2.97 18.42 2.26
CA LEU A 262 -1.63 18.25 2.83
C LEU A 262 -1.57 17.04 3.78
N ILE A 263 -2.58 16.88 4.63
CA ILE A 263 -2.69 15.70 5.51
C ILE A 263 -2.83 14.41 4.71
N ALA A 264 -3.69 14.42 3.68
CA ALA A 264 -3.93 13.23 2.89
C ALA A 264 -2.68 12.80 2.11
N GLN A 265 -2.01 13.76 1.49
CA GLN A 265 -0.75 13.59 0.79
C GLN A 265 0.31 12.93 1.66
N ASN A 266 0.43 13.35 2.93
CA ASN A 266 1.35 12.74 3.89
C ASN A 266 1.05 11.26 4.17
N CYS A 267 -0.23 10.87 4.15
CA CYS A 267 -0.57 9.46 4.27
C CYS A 267 -0.13 8.66 3.02
N TYR A 268 -0.42 9.18 1.82
CA TYR A 268 -0.10 8.46 0.58
C TYR A 268 1.40 8.34 0.32
N ARG A 269 2.23 9.27 0.80
CA ARG A 269 3.70 9.20 0.74
C ARG A 269 4.27 7.87 1.24
N CYS A 270 3.69 7.31 2.31
CA CYS A 270 4.09 6.02 2.86
C CYS A 270 3.17 4.88 2.40
N HIS A 271 1.85 5.12 2.32
CA HIS A 271 0.88 4.06 2.05
C HIS A 271 0.76 3.67 0.56
N SER A 272 1.45 4.37 -0.35
CA SER A 272 1.60 4.01 -1.77
C SER A 272 2.98 3.43 -2.14
N ILE A 273 3.97 3.45 -1.24
CA ILE A 273 5.33 2.91 -1.40
C ILE A 273 5.95 3.24 -2.78
N PRO A 274 6.55 4.43 -2.93
CA PRO A 274 7.17 4.86 -4.19
C PRO A 274 8.59 4.28 -4.35
N ASN A 275 8.73 2.96 -4.31
CA ASN A 275 10.03 2.30 -4.48
C ASN A 275 9.90 0.92 -5.15
N GLU A 276 10.23 0.87 -6.44
CA GLU A 276 10.16 -0.35 -7.22
C GLU A 276 11.08 -1.45 -6.68
N ASN A 277 12.34 -1.12 -6.37
CA ASN A 277 13.33 -2.10 -5.95
C ASN A 277 12.92 -2.80 -4.64
N LEU A 278 12.42 -2.03 -3.67
CA LEU A 278 11.89 -2.53 -2.41
C LEU A 278 10.77 -3.56 -2.61
N VAL A 279 9.95 -3.37 -3.63
CA VAL A 279 8.82 -4.26 -3.96
C VAL A 279 9.26 -5.47 -4.77
N ASN A 280 10.01 -5.24 -5.85
CA ASN A 280 10.40 -6.28 -6.80
C ASN A 280 11.48 -7.20 -6.22
N VAL A 281 12.49 -6.65 -5.54
CA VAL A 281 13.60 -7.42 -4.94
C VAL A 281 13.30 -7.76 -3.48
N GLY A 282 12.95 -6.77 -2.65
CA GLY A 282 12.67 -6.98 -1.23
C GLY A 282 11.35 -7.74 -0.98
N GLY A 283 10.49 -7.83 -1.99
CA GLY A 283 9.15 -8.42 -1.90
C GLY A 283 8.18 -7.58 -1.08
N HIS A 284 8.53 -6.35 -0.71
CA HIS A 284 7.62 -5.45 0.02
C HIS A 284 6.33 -5.27 -0.79
N LYS A 285 5.22 -4.95 -0.14
CA LYS A 285 3.99 -4.60 -0.87
C LYS A 285 4.17 -3.23 -1.53
N ALA A 286 3.58 -3.00 -2.69
CA ALA A 286 3.59 -1.69 -3.33
C ALA A 286 2.63 -0.68 -2.67
N GLY A 287 2.34 -0.82 -1.38
CA GLY A 287 1.35 -0.01 -0.69
C GLY A 287 0.62 -0.80 0.38
N SER A 288 -0.17 -0.07 1.17
CA SER A 288 -1.08 -0.70 2.12
C SER A 288 -2.35 -1.19 1.43
N ASP A 289 -2.72 -2.44 1.71
CA ASP A 289 -3.90 -3.07 1.11
C ASP A 289 -5.16 -2.29 1.49
N SER A 290 -5.96 -1.94 0.48
CA SER A 290 -7.23 -1.22 0.65
C SER A 290 -7.11 0.06 1.49
N PHE A 291 -5.96 0.75 1.42
CA PHE A 291 -5.79 2.05 2.07
C PHE A 291 -6.80 3.04 1.48
N GLU A 292 -7.61 3.61 2.37
CA GLU A 292 -8.55 4.70 2.06
C GLU A 292 -8.55 5.60 3.30
N ILE A 293 -8.35 6.90 3.07
CA ILE A 293 -7.97 7.83 4.13
C ILE A 293 -9.05 8.00 5.19
N VAL A 294 -10.34 8.08 4.83
CA VAL A 294 -11.42 8.24 5.80
C VAL A 294 -11.44 7.03 6.73
N ARG A 295 -11.52 5.84 6.15
CA ARG A 295 -11.62 4.57 6.88
C ARG A 295 -10.43 4.31 7.80
N TRP A 296 -9.22 4.68 7.39
CA TRP A 296 -8.01 4.48 8.18
C TRP A 296 -7.80 5.59 9.20
N SER A 297 -7.94 6.86 8.80
CA SER A 297 -7.71 7.99 9.72
C SER A 297 -8.75 8.04 10.84
N GLN A 298 -10.03 7.80 10.52
CA GLN A 298 -11.11 7.87 11.51
C GLN A 298 -11.16 6.64 12.42
N GLY A 299 -10.69 5.48 11.94
CA GLY A 299 -10.66 4.24 12.72
C GLY A 299 -9.38 4.03 13.56
N MET A 300 -8.21 4.33 13.00
CA MET A 300 -6.93 3.93 13.61
C MET A 300 -6.24 5.04 14.38
N ILE A 301 -6.35 6.29 13.93
CA ILE A 301 -5.53 7.41 14.42
C ILE A 301 -6.36 8.68 14.58
N ARG A 302 -7.67 8.59 14.85
CA ARG A 302 -8.49 9.77 15.08
C ARG A 302 -8.07 10.45 16.38
N HIS A 303 -7.59 11.69 16.31
CA HIS A 303 -7.16 12.48 17.47
C HIS A 303 -7.56 13.96 17.32
N ASN A 304 -8.81 14.21 16.95
CA ASN A 304 -9.34 15.54 16.62
C ASN A 304 -9.71 16.34 17.89
N TYR A 305 -8.78 16.47 18.84
CA TYR A 305 -9.03 17.20 20.08
C TYR A 305 -9.27 18.70 19.86
N ILE A 306 -8.59 19.31 18.89
CA ILE A 306 -8.79 20.73 18.53
C ILE A 306 -10.24 21.01 18.10
N ARG A 307 -10.92 20.03 17.48
CA ARG A 307 -12.33 20.14 17.03
C ARG A 307 -13.34 19.78 18.13
N GLY A 308 -12.85 19.40 19.30
CA GLY A 308 -13.66 19.13 20.48
C GLY A 308 -13.13 19.92 21.66
N ASP A 309 -12.76 21.19 21.44
CA ASP A 309 -12.32 22.17 22.44
C ASP A 309 -11.19 21.67 23.35
N ASN A 310 -10.32 20.83 22.78
CA ASN A 310 -9.25 20.11 23.47
C ASN A 310 -9.69 19.16 24.60
N VAL A 311 -11.00 18.96 24.80
CA VAL A 311 -11.56 18.08 25.84
C VAL A 311 -11.95 16.70 25.30
N LYS A 312 -12.43 16.61 24.06
CA LYS A 312 -12.89 15.35 23.47
C LYS A 312 -12.27 15.07 22.11
N ASN A 313 -12.03 13.80 21.83
CA ASN A 313 -11.65 13.35 20.50
C ASN A 313 -12.88 13.40 19.57
N ALA A 314 -13.10 14.54 18.93
CA ALA A 314 -14.29 14.79 18.12
C ALA A 314 -14.34 13.90 16.86
N LYS A 315 -15.55 13.55 16.41
CA LYS A 315 -15.74 13.02 15.06
C LYS A 315 -15.55 14.17 14.06
N ASN A 316 -15.07 13.87 12.85
CA ASN A 316 -15.12 14.87 11.78
C ASN A 316 -16.57 15.07 11.35
N SER A 317 -16.91 16.28 10.90
CA SER A 317 -18.21 16.54 10.29
C SER A 317 -18.37 15.76 8.99
N GLN A 318 -19.61 15.56 8.56
CA GLN A 318 -19.92 14.79 7.37
C GLN A 318 -19.33 15.48 6.11
N GLU A 319 -19.40 16.80 6.05
CA GLU A 319 -18.86 17.65 4.99
C GLU A 319 -17.35 17.40 4.83
N ARG A 320 -16.62 17.42 5.95
CA ARG A 320 -15.19 17.16 5.95
C ARG A 320 -14.87 15.72 5.52
N LEU A 321 -15.67 14.73 5.92
CA LEU A 321 -15.50 13.35 5.48
C LEU A 321 -15.70 13.20 3.97
N ARG A 322 -16.65 13.94 3.36
CA ARG A 322 -16.84 13.98 1.91
C ARG A 322 -15.59 14.53 1.21
N VAL A 323 -15.06 15.67 1.66
CA VAL A 323 -13.84 16.26 1.10
C VAL A 323 -12.65 15.29 1.25
N MET A 324 -12.44 14.72 2.44
CA MET A 324 -11.38 13.74 2.69
C MET A 324 -11.47 12.53 1.76
N PHE A 325 -12.67 12.00 1.53
CA PHE A 325 -12.89 10.84 0.66
C PHE A 325 -12.53 11.13 -0.80
N VAL A 326 -12.97 12.28 -1.33
CA VAL A 326 -12.68 12.67 -2.72
C VAL A 326 -11.19 12.94 -2.90
N VAL A 327 -10.58 13.75 -2.02
CA VAL A 327 -9.14 14.06 -2.06
C VAL A 327 -8.31 12.79 -1.93
N GLY A 328 -8.71 11.87 -1.03
CA GLY A 328 -8.06 10.58 -0.91
C GLY A 328 -8.08 9.80 -2.22
N ALA A 329 -9.22 9.74 -2.92
CA ALA A 329 -9.32 9.08 -4.22
C ALA A 329 -8.43 9.73 -5.30
N MET A 330 -8.35 11.07 -5.32
CA MET A 330 -7.49 11.81 -6.25
C MET A 330 -6.01 11.52 -5.99
N LEU A 331 -5.57 11.58 -4.74
CA LEU A 331 -4.18 11.28 -4.37
C LEU A 331 -3.84 9.80 -4.57
N ASP A 332 -4.78 8.89 -4.35
CA ASP A 332 -4.58 7.46 -4.62
C ASP A 332 -4.24 7.22 -6.10
N LEU A 333 -4.93 7.95 -7.01
CA LEU A 333 -4.64 7.93 -8.43
C LEU A 333 -3.30 8.62 -8.75
N GLU A 334 -3.05 9.79 -8.16
CA GLU A 334 -1.81 10.56 -8.34
C GLU A 334 -0.56 9.70 -8.04
N TYR A 335 -0.50 9.12 -6.83
CA TYR A 335 0.64 8.33 -6.39
C TYR A 335 0.76 7.02 -7.17
N ALA A 336 -0.35 6.43 -7.61
CA ALA A 336 -0.32 5.27 -8.49
C ALA A 336 0.32 5.61 -9.85
N LEU A 337 -0.07 6.74 -10.46
CA LEU A 337 0.53 7.22 -11.71
C LEU A 337 2.02 7.54 -11.53
N ARG A 338 2.41 8.20 -10.44
CA ARG A 338 3.85 8.40 -10.16
C ARG A 338 4.60 7.09 -10.06
N GLY A 339 4.03 6.09 -9.38
CA GLY A 339 4.61 4.75 -9.29
C GLY A 339 4.74 4.05 -10.65
N ILE A 340 3.73 4.18 -11.52
CA ILE A 340 3.78 3.68 -12.90
C ILE A 340 4.90 4.38 -13.69
N GLY A 341 4.98 5.70 -13.61
CA GLY A 341 5.95 6.50 -14.36
C GLY A 341 7.41 6.20 -14.01
N ILE A 342 7.70 5.88 -12.74
CA ILE A 342 9.05 5.53 -12.31
C ILE A 342 9.41 4.06 -12.54
N ALA A 343 8.45 3.18 -12.83
CA ALA A 343 8.71 1.77 -13.00
C ALA A 343 9.66 1.53 -14.20
N THR A 344 10.67 0.71 -13.99
CA THR A 344 11.66 0.34 -15.02
C THR A 344 11.30 -0.96 -15.72
N LYS A 345 10.40 -1.78 -15.16
CA LYS A 345 9.91 -3.02 -15.75
C LYS A 345 8.44 -3.30 -15.42
N LYS A 346 7.77 -4.05 -16.29
CA LYS A 346 6.40 -4.57 -16.09
C LYS A 346 6.39 -5.76 -15.11
N GLY A 347 6.87 -5.53 -13.88
CA GLY A 347 6.86 -6.53 -12.81
C GLY A 347 5.85 -6.20 -11.71
N ARG A 348 5.94 -6.92 -10.58
CA ARG A 348 5.03 -6.80 -9.43
C ARG A 348 4.72 -5.36 -9.02
N TYR A 349 5.72 -4.49 -8.97
CA TYR A 349 5.54 -3.08 -8.63
C TYR A 349 4.61 -2.37 -9.62
N PHE A 350 4.95 -2.41 -10.91
CA PHE A 350 4.15 -1.84 -12.00
C PHE A 350 2.71 -2.38 -11.96
N SER A 351 2.54 -3.70 -11.90
CA SER A 351 1.21 -4.34 -11.86
C SER A 351 0.39 -3.92 -10.64
N SER A 352 1.03 -3.75 -9.49
CA SER A 352 0.37 -3.27 -8.28
C SER A 352 -0.06 -1.80 -8.39
N MET A 353 0.80 -0.95 -8.98
CA MET A 353 0.49 0.45 -9.22
C MET A 353 -0.62 0.63 -10.27
N MET A 354 -0.61 -0.17 -11.34
CA MET A 354 -1.69 -0.22 -12.33
C MET A 354 -3.03 -0.59 -11.70
N LYS A 355 -3.06 -1.64 -10.88
CA LYS A 355 -4.27 -2.03 -10.13
C LYS A 355 -4.76 -0.93 -9.19
N ARG A 356 -3.83 -0.20 -8.57
CA ARG A 356 -4.14 0.93 -7.70
C ARG A 356 -4.76 2.09 -8.48
N ALA A 357 -4.17 2.44 -9.63
CA ALA A 357 -4.71 3.46 -10.53
C ALA A 357 -6.13 3.11 -11.01
N ASP A 358 -6.36 1.87 -11.44
CA ASP A 358 -7.70 1.37 -11.83
C ASP A 358 -8.72 1.51 -10.69
N THR A 359 -8.35 1.10 -9.48
CA THR A 359 -9.22 1.19 -8.31
C THR A 359 -9.58 2.64 -7.98
N ALA A 360 -8.58 3.54 -8.01
CA ALA A 360 -8.77 4.96 -7.75
C ALA A 360 -9.63 5.62 -8.83
N PHE A 361 -9.39 5.32 -10.11
CA PHE A 361 -10.19 5.79 -11.24
C PHE A 361 -11.65 5.35 -11.12
N LYS A 362 -11.91 4.07 -10.82
CA LYS A 362 -13.27 3.55 -10.59
C LYS A 362 -13.97 4.27 -9.46
N ARG A 363 -13.25 4.59 -8.38
CA ARG A 363 -13.78 5.37 -7.25
C ARG A 363 -14.15 6.79 -7.69
N LEU A 364 -13.25 7.48 -8.39
CA LEU A 364 -13.51 8.84 -8.90
C LEU A 364 -14.69 8.87 -9.88
N ASN A 365 -14.81 7.89 -10.76
CA ASN A 365 -15.96 7.76 -11.67
C ASN A 365 -17.28 7.52 -10.91
N ALA A 366 -17.25 6.78 -9.80
CA ALA A 366 -18.42 6.60 -8.95
C ALA A 366 -18.80 7.91 -8.22
N VAL A 367 -17.80 8.66 -7.74
CA VAL A 367 -17.99 9.98 -7.13
C VAL A 367 -18.59 10.96 -8.13
N ASP A 368 -18.04 11.04 -9.35
CA ASP A 368 -18.53 11.91 -10.42
C ASP A 368 -20.02 11.66 -10.72
N LYS A 369 -20.39 10.39 -10.96
CA LYS A 369 -21.78 10.00 -11.21
C LYS A 369 -22.74 10.34 -10.07
N LYS A 370 -22.29 10.19 -8.81
CA LYS A 370 -23.11 10.45 -7.63
C LYS A 370 -23.26 11.95 -7.34
N SER A 371 -22.21 12.72 -7.59
CA SER A 371 -22.16 14.16 -7.29
C SER A 371 -22.85 15.06 -8.31
N GLY A 372 -23.31 14.52 -9.45
CA GLY A 372 -23.73 15.35 -10.61
C GLY A 372 -22.54 15.88 -11.42
N GLY A 373 -21.33 15.49 -11.02
CA GLY A 373 -20.09 15.66 -11.75
C GLY A 373 -19.36 16.95 -11.40
N ILE A 374 -18.51 16.83 -10.37
CA ILE A 374 -17.55 17.82 -9.91
C ILE A 374 -16.58 18.16 -11.06
N ALA A 375 -16.40 19.45 -11.35
CA ALA A 375 -15.60 19.93 -12.48
C ALA A 375 -14.18 19.35 -12.48
N GLU A 376 -13.49 19.41 -11.34
CA GLU A 376 -12.14 18.87 -11.20
C GLU A 376 -12.08 17.36 -11.51
N ILE A 377 -13.08 16.59 -11.09
CA ILE A 377 -13.13 15.15 -11.35
C ILE A 377 -13.44 14.85 -12.82
N LYS A 378 -14.39 15.58 -13.44
CA LYS A 378 -14.72 15.44 -14.86
C LYS A 378 -13.48 15.61 -15.73
N GLU A 379 -12.67 16.62 -15.44
CA GLU A 379 -11.40 16.87 -16.13
C GLU A 379 -10.41 15.72 -15.95
N LEU A 380 -10.25 15.20 -14.73
CA LEU A 380 -9.41 14.03 -14.47
C LEU A 380 -9.89 12.79 -15.24
N LEU A 381 -11.20 12.54 -15.27
CA LEU A 381 -11.78 11.40 -15.98
C LEU A 381 -11.60 11.54 -17.50
N LYS A 382 -11.68 12.75 -18.04
CA LYS A 382 -11.39 13.04 -19.46
C LYS A 382 -9.90 12.78 -19.77
N LEU A 383 -9.00 13.31 -18.94
CA LEU A 383 -7.57 13.10 -19.06
C LEU A 383 -7.21 11.61 -19.07
N PHE A 384 -7.74 10.85 -18.12
CA PHE A 384 -7.41 9.44 -17.97
C PHE A 384 -7.87 8.58 -19.16
N LYS A 385 -8.94 8.96 -19.86
CA LYS A 385 -9.42 8.25 -21.08
C LYS A 385 -8.44 8.34 -22.25
N GLY A 386 -7.66 9.43 -22.32
CA GLY A 386 -6.67 9.67 -23.39
C GLY A 386 -5.23 9.42 -22.99
N LEU A 387 -4.98 8.97 -21.75
CA LEU A 387 -3.62 8.85 -21.22
C LEU A 387 -2.86 7.69 -21.87
N ASN A 388 -1.69 7.98 -22.43
CA ASN A 388 -0.77 6.96 -22.93
C ASN A 388 0.12 6.43 -21.80
N PHE A 389 -0.19 5.25 -21.29
CA PHE A 389 0.58 4.61 -20.22
C PHE A 389 1.92 4.01 -20.64
N ASN A 390 2.22 4.00 -21.95
CA ASN A 390 3.56 3.66 -22.43
C ASN A 390 4.49 4.88 -22.45
N ASN A 391 3.95 6.09 -22.28
CA ASN A 391 4.72 7.33 -22.26
C ASN A 391 4.91 7.83 -20.82
N LYS A 392 6.15 7.72 -20.31
CA LYS A 392 6.50 8.16 -18.95
C LYS A 392 6.28 9.65 -18.73
N LYS A 393 6.49 10.49 -19.75
CA LYS A 393 6.28 11.94 -19.67
C LYS A 393 4.80 12.26 -19.49
N ASP A 394 3.94 11.62 -20.28
CA ASP A 394 2.48 11.83 -20.20
C ASP A 394 1.95 11.38 -18.83
N ILE A 395 2.44 10.25 -18.30
CA ILE A 395 2.08 9.75 -16.97
C ILE A 395 2.50 10.75 -15.88
N ALA A 396 3.71 11.30 -15.96
CA ALA A 396 4.20 12.28 -15.00
C ALA A 396 3.37 13.57 -15.05
N GLN A 397 3.09 14.09 -16.25
CA GLN A 397 2.25 15.26 -16.46
C GLN A 397 0.82 15.03 -15.94
N ALA A 398 0.26 13.84 -16.14
CA ALA A 398 -1.05 13.50 -15.59
C ALA A 398 -1.06 13.48 -14.05
N ALA A 399 0.00 12.98 -13.42
CA ALA A 399 0.14 13.02 -11.97
C ALA A 399 0.27 14.45 -11.41
N ASP A 400 0.98 15.32 -12.13
CA ASP A 400 1.08 16.74 -11.78
C ASP A 400 -0.24 17.48 -11.97
N PHE A 401 -0.99 17.18 -13.04
CA PHE A 401 -2.33 17.71 -13.25
C PHE A 401 -3.29 17.29 -12.12
N ILE A 402 -3.27 16.02 -11.69
CA ILE A 402 -4.07 15.55 -10.55
C ILE A 402 -3.71 16.31 -9.26
N THR A 403 -2.43 16.60 -9.04
CA THR A 403 -1.98 17.39 -7.89
C THR A 403 -2.68 18.75 -7.86
N ILE A 404 -2.70 19.46 -8.99
CA ILE A 404 -3.35 20.77 -9.11
C ILE A 404 -4.86 20.66 -8.95
N LYS A 405 -5.51 19.68 -9.58
CA LYS A 405 -6.96 19.50 -9.45
C LYS A 405 -7.38 19.14 -8.03
N ALA A 406 -6.61 18.33 -7.32
CA ALA A 406 -6.89 18.00 -5.93
C ALA A 406 -6.76 19.22 -5.00
N ARG A 407 -5.79 20.11 -5.26
CA ARG A 407 -5.67 21.39 -4.54
C ARG A 407 -6.81 22.35 -4.83
N LYS A 408 -7.17 22.51 -6.11
CA LYS A 408 -8.33 23.31 -6.52
C LYS A 408 -9.61 22.78 -5.89
N PHE A 409 -9.80 21.47 -5.90
CA PHE A 409 -10.95 20.83 -5.24
C PHE A 409 -11.05 21.21 -3.75
N THR A 410 -9.97 21.12 -2.98
CA THR A 410 -10.00 21.51 -1.55
C THR A 410 -10.22 23.00 -1.31
N LYS A 411 -9.94 23.86 -2.29
CA LYS A 411 -10.21 25.31 -2.21
C LYS A 411 -11.67 25.62 -2.54
N ASN A 412 -12.24 24.89 -3.50
CA ASN A 412 -13.55 25.17 -4.07
C ASN A 412 -14.69 24.43 -3.34
N HIS A 413 -14.39 23.37 -2.59
CA HIS A 413 -15.39 22.50 -1.97
C HIS A 413 -15.11 22.29 -0.48
N ASP A 414 -16.06 22.70 0.36
CA ASP A 414 -16.05 22.44 1.80
C ASP A 414 -16.81 21.14 2.19
N GLY A 415 -17.52 20.55 1.22
CA GLY A 415 -18.30 19.32 1.37
C GLY A 415 -19.80 19.51 1.65
N THR A 416 -20.29 20.75 1.79
CA THR A 416 -21.71 21.06 1.98
C THR A 416 -22.54 20.64 0.77
N GLN A 417 -22.05 20.92 -0.44
CA GLN A 417 -22.69 20.57 -1.71
C GLN A 417 -22.46 19.13 -2.16
N LEU A 418 -21.88 18.27 -1.31
CA LEU A 418 -21.48 16.90 -1.66
C LEU A 418 -22.32 15.83 -0.94
N ALA A 419 -23.50 16.18 -0.43
CA ALA A 419 -24.36 15.27 0.35
C ALA A 419 -24.75 13.98 -0.38
N SER A 420 -24.83 14.02 -1.71
CA SER A 420 -25.09 12.82 -2.52
C SER A 420 -24.02 11.73 -2.40
N LEU A 421 -22.84 12.06 -1.86
CA LEU A 421 -21.75 11.13 -1.60
C LEU A 421 -21.93 10.30 -0.32
N ASP A 422 -22.88 10.63 0.56
CA ASP A 422 -23.00 9.98 1.89
C ASP A 422 -23.12 8.46 1.80
N LYS A 423 -23.85 7.96 0.80
CA LYS A 423 -24.04 6.52 0.58
C LYS A 423 -22.80 5.79 0.07
N VAL A 424 -21.78 6.50 -0.41
CA VAL A 424 -20.52 5.91 -0.90
C VAL A 424 -19.34 6.14 0.04
N LEU A 425 -19.53 6.94 1.09
CA LEU A 425 -18.54 7.06 2.15
C LEU A 425 -18.38 5.72 2.88
N PRO A 426 -17.16 5.41 3.36
CA PRO A 426 -17.00 4.25 4.21
C PRO A 426 -17.84 4.43 5.49
N ALA A 427 -18.67 3.43 5.80
CA ALA A 427 -19.45 3.41 7.03
C ALA A 427 -18.54 3.30 8.26
N GLU A 428 -18.96 3.82 9.42
CA GLU A 428 -18.15 3.76 10.65
C GLU A 428 -17.80 2.31 11.04
N SER A 429 -18.70 1.35 10.80
CA SER A 429 -18.46 -0.09 11.03
C SER A 429 -17.30 -0.66 10.20
N SER A 430 -16.92 0.02 9.11
CA SER A 430 -15.79 -0.34 8.25
C SER A 430 -14.49 0.33 8.67
N TYR A 431 -14.54 1.35 9.56
CA TYR A 431 -13.36 2.04 10.05
C TYR A 431 -12.45 1.04 10.74
N VAL A 432 -11.20 1.00 10.31
CA VAL A 432 -10.30 -0.06 10.72
C VAL A 432 -9.86 0.19 12.16
N TRP A 433 -10.31 -0.66 13.08
CA TRP A 433 -9.45 -1.33 14.05
C TRP A 433 -10.10 -2.65 14.46
N LYS A 434 -9.71 -3.75 13.80
CA LYS A 434 -9.65 -5.04 14.48
C LYS A 434 -8.18 -5.23 14.80
N ALA A 435 -7.80 -5.24 16.07
CA ALA A 435 -6.50 -5.77 16.48
C ALA A 435 -6.36 -7.11 15.75
N THR A 436 -5.45 -7.20 14.78
CA THR A 436 -5.24 -8.46 14.06
C THR A 436 -5.00 -9.50 15.14
N LYS A 437 -5.93 -10.46 15.28
CA LYS A 437 -5.73 -11.65 16.12
C LYS A 437 -4.30 -12.11 15.85
N ARG A 438 -3.46 -12.11 16.89
CA ARG A 438 -2.11 -12.67 16.83
C ARG A 438 -2.24 -14.02 16.14
N LYS A 439 -1.66 -14.16 14.94
CA LYS A 439 -1.41 -15.45 14.33
C LYS A 439 -0.04 -15.91 14.76
#